data_AF-A0A966KDM7-F1
#
_entry.id   AF-A0A966KDM7-F1
#
_cell.length_a   1.000
_cell.length_b   1.000
_cell.length_c   1.000
_cell.angle_alpha   90.00
_cell.angle_beta   90.00
_cell.angle_gamma   90.00
#
_symmetry.space_group_name_H-M   'P 1'
#
loop_
_entity.id
_entity.type
_entity.pdbx_description
1 polymer ?
#
loop_
_entity_poly.entity_id
_entity_poly.type
_entity_poly.pdbx_seq_one_letter_code
_entity_poly.pdbx_strand_id
1 'polypeptide(L)'
;NVSWAFMIALVIVFVLWVYHNIPNRTDLVWIKQGGGIFSDAHPPARKFNFGQKIIFWGVIVLGASVSASGLSLLFPFEIPMFAKTFAILNDTGLPQAFGLGTLTTEMSPQQEMQLAQAWHAIVSFVMMAMIIAHIYIGSVGMEGAYSAMGNGEVDEKWAHQHHSIWYDEVTGKISTKEPAE
;
A
#
# COMPACT_ATOMS: atom_id res chain seq x y z
N ASN A 1 -18.07 -14.12 7.40
CA ASN A 1 -17.30 -13.50 8.52
C ASN A 1 -15.83 -13.22 8.24
N VAL A 2 -15.24 -13.65 7.12
CA VAL A 2 -13.82 -13.35 6.78
C VAL A 2 -13.57 -11.84 6.52
N SER A 3 -14.56 -11.12 5.99
CA SER A 3 -14.47 -9.68 5.69
C SER A 3 -14.20 -8.82 6.93
N TRP A 4 -14.85 -9.12 8.06
CA TRP A 4 -14.64 -8.41 9.32
C TRP A 4 -13.23 -8.64 9.88
N ALA A 5 -12.75 -9.89 9.84
CA ALA A 5 -11.39 -10.23 10.24
C ALA A 5 -10.35 -9.50 9.37
N PHE A 6 -10.58 -9.42 8.06
CA PHE A 6 -9.74 -8.65 7.14
C PHE A 6 -9.68 -7.17 7.51
N MET A 7 -10.82 -6.52 7.78
CA MET A 7 -10.86 -5.10 8.17
C MET A 7 -10.09 -4.85 9.48
N ILE A 8 -10.27 -5.72 10.48
CA ILE A 8 -9.54 -5.62 11.76
C ILE A 8 -8.04 -5.82 11.55
N ALA A 9 -7.65 -6.84 10.79
CA ALA A 9 -6.25 -7.12 10.48
C ALA A 9 -5.59 -5.93 9.76
N LEU A 10 -6.30 -5.28 8.84
CA LEU A 10 -5.80 -4.09 8.14
C LEU A 10 -5.48 -2.94 9.11
N VAL A 11 -6.36 -2.70 10.08
CA VAL A 11 -6.15 -1.68 11.12
C VAL A 11 -4.96 -2.04 12.01
N ILE A 12 -4.86 -3.29 12.44
CA ILE A 12 -3.72 -3.76 13.26
C ILE A 12 -2.40 -3.58 12.50
N VAL A 13 -2.34 -4.05 11.24
CA VAL A 13 -1.15 -3.91 10.39
C VAL A 13 -0.78 -2.44 10.20
N PHE A 14 -1.76 -1.56 9.96
CA PHE A 14 -1.51 -0.13 9.86
C PHE A 14 -0.85 0.41 11.13
N VAL A 15 -1.46 0.19 12.31
CA VAL A 15 -0.97 0.73 13.59
C VAL A 15 0.44 0.22 13.91
N LEU A 16 0.71 -1.05 13.69
CA LEU A 16 2.02 -1.65 14.01
C LEU A 16 3.14 -1.17 13.08
N TRP A 17 2.83 -0.90 11.81
CA TRP A 17 3.85 -0.76 10.77
C TRP A 17 3.93 0.62 10.13
N VAL A 18 2.95 1.51 10.32
CA VAL A 18 2.89 2.81 9.64
C VAL A 18 4.16 3.64 9.87
N TYR A 19 4.66 3.71 11.10
CA TYR A 19 5.84 4.50 11.44
C TYR A 19 7.07 4.12 10.63
N HIS A 20 7.26 2.82 10.39
CA HIS A 20 8.40 2.31 9.61
C HIS A 20 8.21 2.46 8.10
N ASN A 21 6.99 2.73 7.65
CA ASN A 21 6.62 2.82 6.23
C ASN A 21 6.41 4.26 5.73
N ILE A 22 6.72 5.26 6.54
CA ILE A 22 6.69 6.67 6.12
C ILE A 22 7.81 6.89 5.08
N PRO A 23 7.50 7.43 3.89
CA PRO A 23 8.49 7.77 2.89
C PRO A 23 9.52 8.78 3.43
N ASN A 24 10.79 8.56 3.13
CA ASN A 24 11.91 9.36 3.60
C ASN A 24 12.87 9.73 2.44
N ARG A 25 13.85 10.60 2.71
CA ARG A 25 14.82 11.03 1.68
C ARG A 25 15.65 9.87 1.11
N THR A 26 15.92 8.84 1.90
CA THR A 26 16.64 7.64 1.46
C THR A 26 15.88 6.89 0.36
N ASP A 27 14.55 6.91 0.38
CA ASP A 27 13.74 6.30 -0.66
C ASP A 27 13.97 6.94 -2.04
N LEU A 28 14.29 8.24 -2.09
CA LEU A 28 14.65 8.90 -3.34
C LEU A 28 15.96 8.36 -3.92
N VAL A 29 16.92 8.00 -3.07
CA VAL A 29 18.17 7.36 -3.48
C VAL A 29 17.88 5.96 -4.03
N TRP A 30 17.02 5.21 -3.35
CA TRP A 30 16.56 3.89 -3.79
C TRP A 30 15.89 3.96 -5.18
N ILE A 31 14.99 4.94 -5.37
CA ILE A 31 14.31 5.18 -6.66
C ILE A 31 15.32 5.55 -7.76
N LYS A 32 16.26 6.46 -7.47
CA LYS A 32 17.29 6.88 -8.45
C LYS A 32 18.19 5.71 -8.88
N GLN A 33 18.39 4.73 -8.02
CA GLN A 33 19.14 3.50 -8.32
C GLN A 33 18.26 2.41 -8.95
N GLY A 34 17.01 2.73 -9.32
CA GLY A 34 16.09 1.80 -9.96
C GLY A 34 15.74 0.58 -9.09
N GLY A 35 15.89 0.71 -7.77
CA GLY A 35 15.59 -0.37 -6.84
C GLY A 35 16.49 -1.59 -6.92
N GLY A 36 17.65 -1.49 -7.59
CA GLY A 36 18.51 -2.65 -7.86
C GLY A 36 17.93 -3.60 -8.92
N ILE A 37 16.88 -3.20 -9.65
CA ILE A 37 16.26 -4.03 -10.70
C ILE A 37 17.12 -4.05 -11.98
N PHE A 38 17.83 -2.95 -12.23
CA PHE A 38 18.64 -2.76 -13.45
C PHE A 38 20.16 -2.85 -13.20
N SER A 39 20.57 -3.16 -11.96
CA SER A 39 21.97 -3.31 -11.56
C SER A 39 22.06 -4.26 -10.37
N ASP A 40 23.12 -5.08 -10.28
CA ASP A 40 23.40 -5.94 -9.10
C ASP A 40 23.71 -5.15 -7.81
N ALA A 41 23.56 -3.82 -7.83
CA ALA A 41 23.73 -2.97 -6.66
C ALA A 41 22.50 -3.05 -5.75
N HIS A 42 22.72 -3.35 -4.46
CA HIS A 42 21.69 -3.26 -3.44
C HIS A 42 21.61 -1.83 -2.90
N PRO A 43 20.54 -1.07 -3.20
CA PRO A 43 20.43 0.30 -2.74
C PRO A 43 20.30 0.34 -1.21
N PRO A 44 20.87 1.35 -0.56
CA PRO A 44 20.77 1.46 0.89
C PRO A 44 19.32 1.65 1.32
N ALA A 45 18.87 0.85 2.28
CA ALA A 45 17.52 0.89 2.82
C ALA A 45 17.53 0.79 4.35
N ARG A 46 16.52 1.41 4.98
CA ARG A 46 16.19 1.20 6.40
C ARG A 46 15.42 -0.12 6.56
N LYS A 47 14.66 -0.27 7.64
CA LYS A 47 13.88 -1.48 7.94
C LYS A 47 13.01 -1.97 6.78
N PHE A 48 12.45 -1.03 6.01
CA PHE A 48 11.78 -1.32 4.74
C PHE A 48 12.36 -0.47 3.62
N ASN A 49 12.50 -1.07 2.44
CA ASN A 49 12.86 -0.36 1.22
C ASN A 49 11.63 0.32 0.60
N PHE A 50 11.86 1.17 -0.41
CA PHE A 50 10.79 1.93 -1.05
C PHE A 50 9.72 1.03 -1.69
N GLY A 51 10.10 -0.06 -2.36
CA GLY A 51 9.16 -1.01 -2.96
C GLY A 51 8.23 -1.65 -1.92
N GLN A 52 8.76 -2.05 -0.77
CA GLN A 52 7.98 -2.58 0.35
C GLN A 52 7.01 -1.53 0.91
N LYS A 53 7.43 -0.26 1.00
CA LYS A 53 6.55 0.85 1.42
C LYS A 53 5.40 1.08 0.44
N ILE A 54 5.66 0.98 -0.87
CA ILE A 54 4.62 1.07 -1.90
C ILE A 54 3.60 -0.05 -1.75
N ILE A 55 4.05 -1.28 -1.51
CA ILE A 55 3.13 -2.41 -1.25
C ILE A 55 2.33 -2.16 0.04
N PHE A 56 2.98 -1.71 1.12
CA PHE A 56 2.29 -1.39 2.37
C PHE A 56 1.16 -0.38 2.14
N TRP A 57 1.47 0.80 1.58
CA TRP A 57 0.47 1.83 1.34
C TRP A 57 -0.59 1.40 0.32
N GLY A 58 -0.20 0.61 -0.69
CA GLY A 58 -1.12 0.01 -1.65
C GLY A 58 -2.14 -0.89 -0.96
N VAL A 59 -1.70 -1.82 -0.10
CA VAL A 59 -2.60 -2.69 0.68
C VAL A 59 -3.48 -1.89 1.62
N ILE A 60 -2.95 -0.86 2.31
CA ILE A 60 -3.74 -0.01 3.20
C ILE A 60 -4.84 0.74 2.45
N VAL A 61 -4.51 1.42 1.35
CA VAL A 61 -5.46 2.24 0.59
C VAL A 61 -6.46 1.37 -0.16
N LEU A 62 -6.00 0.36 -0.89
CA LEU A 62 -6.88 -0.54 -1.64
C LEU A 62 -7.74 -1.38 -0.69
N GLY A 63 -7.16 -1.87 0.41
CA GLY A 63 -7.88 -2.62 1.43
C GLY A 63 -8.98 -1.78 2.09
N ALA A 64 -8.69 -0.52 2.42
CA ALA A 64 -9.70 0.41 2.95
C ALA A 64 -10.81 0.68 1.91
N SER A 65 -10.45 0.87 0.63
CA SER A 65 -11.40 1.11 -0.46
C SER A 65 -12.32 -0.10 -0.73
N VAL A 66 -11.77 -1.33 -0.75
CA VAL A 66 -12.55 -2.58 -0.84
C VAL A 66 -13.46 -2.73 0.37
N SER A 67 -12.96 -2.41 1.57
CA SER A 67 -13.76 -2.48 2.80
C SER A 67 -14.93 -1.50 2.80
N ALA A 68 -14.67 -0.24 2.41
CA ALA A 68 -15.70 0.79 2.32
C ALA A 68 -16.77 0.43 1.27
N SER A 69 -16.37 -0.07 0.11
CA SER A 69 -17.32 -0.48 -0.95
C SER A 69 -18.08 -1.73 -0.56
N GLY A 70 -17.46 -2.66 0.17
CA GLY A 70 -18.15 -3.82 0.75
C GLY A 70 -19.20 -3.42 1.79
N LEU A 71 -18.90 -2.44 2.66
CA LEU A 71 -19.87 -1.90 3.61
C LEU A 71 -21.03 -1.18 2.91
N SER A 72 -20.74 -0.41 1.85
CA SER A 72 -21.78 0.21 1.01
C SER A 72 -22.70 -0.82 0.37
N LEU A 73 -22.16 -1.95 -0.11
CA LEU A 73 -22.95 -3.06 -0.66
C LEU A 73 -23.78 -3.81 0.39
N LEU A 74 -23.29 -3.91 1.64
CA LEU A 74 -24.03 -4.52 2.74
C LEU A 74 -25.18 -3.64 3.26
N PHE A 75 -24.99 -2.32 3.25
CA PHE A 75 -25.96 -1.35 3.77
C PHE A 75 -26.28 -0.26 2.74
N PRO A 76 -26.91 -0.61 1.60
CA PRO A 76 -27.07 0.30 0.45
C PRO A 76 -27.97 1.51 0.74
N PHE A 77 -28.81 1.45 1.77
CA PHE A 77 -29.70 2.54 2.17
C PHE A 77 -29.08 3.47 3.24
N GLU A 78 -28.02 3.04 3.91
CA GLU A 78 -27.38 3.79 5.01
C GLU A 78 -26.03 4.38 4.59
N ILE A 79 -25.31 3.68 3.70
CA ILE A 79 -23.94 4.02 3.28
C ILE A 79 -23.89 4.23 1.76
N PRO A 80 -24.50 5.30 1.21
CA PRO A 80 -24.30 5.68 -0.19
C PRO A 80 -22.90 6.25 -0.36
N MET A 81 -22.09 5.60 -1.20
CA MET A 81 -20.68 5.94 -1.42
C MET A 81 -20.51 6.95 -2.56
N PHE A 82 -21.17 6.73 -3.70
CA PHE A 82 -20.89 7.50 -4.91
C PHE A 82 -21.56 8.86 -4.90
N ALA A 83 -22.81 8.96 -4.44
CA ALA A 83 -23.53 10.23 -4.35
C ALA A 83 -22.76 11.24 -3.49
N LYS A 84 -22.26 10.80 -2.33
CA LYS A 84 -21.43 11.63 -1.45
C LYS A 84 -20.11 12.02 -2.11
N THR A 85 -19.44 11.07 -2.76
CA THR A 85 -18.16 11.32 -3.45
C THR A 85 -18.34 12.30 -4.61
N PHE A 86 -19.40 12.13 -5.41
CA PHE A 86 -19.72 12.99 -6.54
C PHE A 86 -20.13 14.39 -6.11
N ALA A 87 -20.86 14.55 -5.00
CA ALA A 87 -21.15 15.86 -4.42
C ALA A 87 -19.85 16.60 -4.06
N ILE A 88 -18.94 15.93 -3.33
CA ILE A 88 -17.64 16.51 -2.98
C ILE A 88 -16.85 16.88 -4.25
N LEU A 89 -16.82 16.00 -5.25
CA LEU A 89 -16.11 16.28 -6.51
C LEU A 89 -16.72 17.48 -7.25
N ASN A 90 -18.04 17.59 -7.30
CA ASN A 90 -18.72 18.73 -7.91
C ASN A 90 -18.35 20.04 -7.19
N ASP A 91 -18.24 20.03 -5.86
CA ASP A 91 -17.86 21.20 -5.05
C ASP A 91 -16.41 21.65 -5.32
N THR A 92 -15.51 20.72 -5.67
CA THR A 92 -14.13 21.05 -6.02
C THR A 92 -13.98 21.66 -7.42
N GLY A 93 -15.00 21.57 -8.27
CA GLY A 93 -14.94 22.00 -9.67
C GLY A 93 -14.06 21.13 -10.58
N LEU A 94 -13.47 20.04 -10.06
CA LEU A 94 -12.59 19.16 -10.81
C LEU A 94 -13.30 18.50 -12.01
N PRO A 95 -14.51 17.93 -11.88
CA PRO A 95 -15.22 17.34 -13.02
C PRO A 95 -15.40 18.32 -14.19
N GLN A 96 -15.72 19.57 -13.90
CA GLN A 96 -15.93 20.62 -14.90
C GLN A 96 -14.62 21.03 -15.56
N ALA A 97 -13.52 21.08 -14.80
CA ALA A 97 -12.18 21.34 -15.34
C ALA A 97 -11.72 20.27 -16.35
N PHE A 98 -12.18 19.02 -16.17
CA PHE A 98 -11.91 17.92 -17.10
C PHE A 98 -13.01 17.69 -18.15
N GLY A 99 -14.00 18.58 -18.25
CA GLY A 99 -15.09 18.47 -19.24
C GLY A 99 -16.11 17.37 -18.95
N LEU A 100 -16.12 16.81 -17.73
CA LEU A 100 -17.05 15.76 -17.30
C LEU A 100 -18.42 16.31 -16.86
N GLY A 101 -18.58 17.63 -16.79
CA GLY A 101 -19.82 18.29 -16.34
C GLY A 101 -20.09 18.06 -14.85
N THR A 102 -21.33 18.30 -14.42
CA THR A 102 -21.78 17.99 -13.05
C THR A 102 -22.13 16.52 -12.92
N LEU A 103 -21.49 15.81 -11.99
CA LEU A 103 -21.77 14.41 -11.72
C LEU A 103 -23.14 14.26 -11.04
N THR A 104 -23.90 13.21 -11.41
CA THR A 104 -25.23 12.94 -10.86
C THR A 104 -25.16 12.56 -9.38
N THR A 105 -25.75 13.35 -8.50
CA THR A 105 -25.82 13.06 -7.06
C THR A 105 -27.12 12.40 -6.63
N GLU A 106 -28.17 12.48 -7.45
CA GLU A 106 -29.46 11.83 -7.21
C GLU A 106 -29.47 10.44 -7.86
N MET A 107 -29.02 9.44 -7.11
CA MET A 107 -28.98 8.05 -7.58
C MET A 107 -29.97 7.18 -6.82
N SER A 108 -30.67 6.29 -7.54
CA SER A 108 -31.43 5.22 -6.90
C SER A 108 -30.50 4.25 -6.16
N PRO A 109 -30.97 3.54 -5.13
CA PRO A 109 -30.18 2.53 -4.43
C PRO A 109 -29.59 1.49 -5.38
N GLN A 110 -30.33 1.09 -6.42
CA GLN A 110 -29.86 0.13 -7.42
C GLN A 110 -28.68 0.67 -8.25
N GLN A 111 -28.69 1.95 -8.63
CA GLN A 111 -27.58 2.58 -9.36
C GLN A 111 -26.32 2.69 -8.47
N GLU A 112 -26.48 3.08 -7.21
CA GLU A 112 -25.39 3.11 -6.22
C GLU A 112 -24.76 1.73 -6.06
N MET A 113 -25.58 0.69 -5.89
CA MET A 113 -25.10 -0.69 -5.76
C MET A 113 -24.35 -1.16 -7.01
N GLN A 114 -24.80 -0.80 -8.21
CA GLN A 114 -24.11 -1.15 -9.46
C GLN A 114 -22.72 -0.51 -9.53
N LEU A 115 -22.60 0.78 -9.19
CA LEU A 115 -21.32 1.49 -9.14
C LEU A 115 -20.41 0.92 -8.04
N ALA A 116 -20.94 0.66 -6.85
CA ALA A 116 -20.21 0.05 -5.75
C ALA A 116 -19.73 -1.35 -6.09
N GLN A 117 -20.52 -2.17 -6.78
CA GLN A 117 -20.12 -3.50 -7.21
C GLN A 117 -19.01 -3.44 -8.26
N ALA A 118 -19.14 -2.56 -9.26
CA ALA A 118 -18.10 -2.37 -10.28
C ALA A 118 -16.78 -1.91 -9.65
N TRP A 119 -16.84 -0.91 -8.76
CA TRP A 119 -15.67 -0.40 -8.05
C TRP A 119 -15.05 -1.47 -7.14
N HIS A 120 -15.85 -2.14 -6.34
CA HIS A 120 -15.38 -3.21 -5.46
C HIS A 120 -14.65 -4.30 -6.25
N ALA A 121 -15.19 -4.70 -7.40
CA ALA A 121 -14.57 -5.68 -8.28
C ALA A 121 -13.21 -5.17 -8.81
N ILE A 122 -13.17 -3.96 -9.38
CA ILE A 122 -11.94 -3.36 -9.93
C ILE A 122 -10.85 -3.30 -8.86
N VAL A 123 -11.15 -2.74 -7.69
CA VAL A 123 -10.17 -2.60 -6.61
C VAL A 123 -9.73 -3.98 -6.10
N SER A 124 -10.64 -4.96 -6.03
CA SER A 124 -10.30 -6.33 -5.65
C SER A 124 -9.34 -6.99 -6.62
N PHE A 125 -9.52 -6.82 -7.94
CA PHE A 125 -8.59 -7.35 -8.95
C PHE A 125 -7.21 -6.70 -8.86
N VAL A 126 -7.16 -5.37 -8.69
CA VAL A 126 -5.89 -4.64 -8.51
C VAL A 126 -5.18 -5.12 -7.23
N MET A 127 -5.90 -5.24 -6.12
CA MET A 127 -5.36 -5.71 -4.85
C MET A 127 -4.89 -7.16 -4.95
N MET A 128 -5.62 -8.02 -5.64
CA MET A 128 -5.22 -9.41 -5.88
C MET A 128 -3.90 -9.48 -6.66
N ALA A 129 -3.75 -8.70 -7.74
CA ALA A 129 -2.50 -8.64 -8.49
C ALA A 129 -1.32 -8.15 -7.61
N MET A 130 -1.56 -7.14 -6.78
CA MET A 130 -0.56 -6.63 -5.85
C MET A 130 -0.16 -7.67 -4.78
N ILE A 131 -1.12 -8.39 -4.21
CA ILE A 131 -0.85 -9.45 -3.23
C ILE A 131 -0.06 -10.59 -3.87
N ILE A 132 -0.39 -10.99 -5.10
CA ILE A 132 0.38 -12.00 -5.84
C ILE A 132 1.83 -11.53 -6.04
N ALA A 133 2.04 -10.28 -6.46
CA ALA A 133 3.37 -9.72 -6.60
C ALA A 133 4.13 -9.68 -5.25
N HIS A 134 3.45 -9.31 -4.17
CA HIS A 134 4.02 -9.30 -2.82
C HIS A 134 4.43 -10.71 -2.36
N ILE A 135 3.58 -11.71 -2.55
CA ILE A 135 3.88 -13.11 -2.23
C ILE A 135 5.08 -13.59 -3.05
N TYR A 136 5.13 -13.28 -4.35
CA TYR A 136 6.25 -13.65 -5.21
C TYR A 136 7.58 -13.07 -4.70
N ILE A 137 7.62 -11.76 -4.41
CA ILE A 137 8.84 -11.09 -3.91
C ILE A 137 9.24 -11.65 -2.54
N GLY A 138 8.28 -11.90 -1.65
CA GLY A 138 8.55 -12.42 -0.30
C GLY A 138 8.91 -13.90 -0.24
N SER A 139 8.72 -14.66 -1.32
CA SER A 139 8.99 -16.12 -1.35
C SER A 139 10.12 -16.50 -2.30
N VAL A 140 10.00 -16.14 -3.58
CA VAL A 140 10.94 -16.55 -4.63
C VAL A 140 11.87 -15.39 -5.01
N GLY A 141 11.36 -14.16 -5.03
CA GLY A 141 12.10 -12.99 -5.49
C GLY A 141 13.19 -12.49 -4.54
N MET A 142 13.13 -12.85 -3.25
CA MET A 142 14.15 -12.52 -2.26
C MET A 142 14.45 -13.74 -1.39
N GLU A 143 15.59 -14.37 -1.62
CA GLU A 143 16.04 -15.51 -0.83
C GLU A 143 16.14 -15.14 0.66
N GLY A 144 15.71 -16.05 1.53
CA GLY A 144 15.71 -15.85 2.99
C GLY A 144 14.52 -15.04 3.54
N ALA A 145 13.82 -14.25 2.72
CA ALA A 145 12.72 -13.39 3.19
C ALA A 145 11.54 -14.19 3.77
N TYR A 146 11.16 -15.30 3.14
CA TYR A 146 10.09 -16.17 3.65
C TYR A 146 10.44 -16.79 5.00
N SER A 147 11.68 -17.27 5.15
CA SER A 147 12.15 -17.83 6.42
C SER A 147 12.14 -16.77 7.51
N ALA A 148 12.66 -15.58 7.20
CA ALA A 148 12.71 -14.43 8.11
C ALA A 148 11.33 -14.01 8.63
N MET A 149 10.29 -14.04 7.77
CA MET A 149 8.92 -13.76 8.20
C MET A 149 8.37 -14.84 9.15
N GLY A 150 8.78 -16.10 8.97
CA GLY A 150 8.29 -17.22 9.77
C GLY A 150 8.99 -17.38 11.12
N ASN A 151 10.30 -17.14 11.19
CA ASN A 151 11.11 -17.29 12.40
C ASN A 151 11.33 -15.98 13.16
N GLY A 152 11.14 -14.81 12.51
CA GLY A 152 11.38 -13.50 13.09
C GLY A 152 12.85 -13.05 13.11
N GLU A 153 13.77 -13.81 12.49
CA GLU A 153 15.22 -13.58 12.52
C GLU A 153 15.80 -13.51 11.10
N VAL A 154 16.79 -12.64 10.90
CA VAL A 154 17.50 -12.47 9.62
C VAL A 154 18.99 -12.61 9.81
N ASP A 155 19.67 -13.22 8.85
CA ASP A 155 21.13 -13.30 8.84
C ASP A 155 21.74 -11.90 8.72
N GLU A 156 22.82 -11.63 9.47
CA GLU A 156 23.51 -10.33 9.45
C GLU A 156 23.95 -9.90 8.04
N LYS A 157 24.45 -10.85 7.25
CA LYS A 157 24.86 -10.58 5.86
C LYS A 157 23.69 -10.15 5.00
N TRP A 158 22.54 -10.81 5.18
CA TRP A 158 21.32 -10.48 4.45
C TRP A 158 20.81 -9.10 4.84
N ALA A 159 20.80 -8.80 6.14
CA ALA A 159 20.42 -7.49 6.67
C ALA A 159 21.34 -6.38 6.14
N HIS A 160 22.66 -6.60 6.11
CA HIS A 160 23.60 -5.64 5.56
C HIS A 160 23.43 -5.46 4.04
N GLN A 161 23.11 -6.51 3.28
CA GLN A 161 22.88 -6.42 1.84
C GLN A 161 21.58 -5.68 1.51
N HIS A 162 20.46 -6.06 2.11
CA HIS A 162 19.13 -5.57 1.71
C HIS A 162 18.65 -4.35 2.50
N HIS A 163 19.18 -4.17 3.72
CA HIS A 163 18.72 -3.19 4.71
C HIS A 163 19.92 -2.55 5.44
N SER A 164 20.98 -2.19 4.71
CA SER A 164 22.26 -1.70 5.27
C SER A 164 22.11 -0.61 6.33
N ILE A 165 21.24 0.38 6.11
CA ILE A 165 21.07 1.49 7.07
C ILE A 165 20.45 0.97 8.37
N TRP A 166 19.49 0.05 8.27
CA TRP A 166 18.89 -0.56 9.45
C TRP A 166 19.87 -1.49 10.19
N TYR A 167 20.70 -2.23 9.46
CA TYR A 167 21.77 -3.02 10.06
C TYR A 167 22.74 -2.13 10.86
N ASP A 168 23.15 -1.00 10.30
CA ASP A 168 24.04 -0.04 10.97
C ASP A 168 23.36 0.56 12.23
N GLU A 169 22.09 0.96 12.13
CA GLU A 169 21.27 1.48 13.24
C GLU A 169 21.17 0.48 14.41
N VAL A 170 20.94 -0.80 14.12
CA VAL A 170 20.77 -1.86 15.16
C VAL A 170 22.11 -2.28 15.75
N THR A 171 23.18 -2.33 14.96
CA THR A 171 24.51 -2.75 15.42
C THR A 171 25.32 -1.63 16.06
N GLY A 172 24.82 -0.39 16.02
CA GLY A 172 25.53 0.78 16.54
C GLY A 172 26.76 1.17 15.72
N LYS A 173 26.91 0.61 14.51
CA LYS A 173 27.92 1.06 13.55
C LYS A 173 27.44 2.39 13.00
N ILE A 174 28.20 3.47 13.23
CA ILE A 174 27.86 4.79 12.67
C ILE A 174 27.79 4.65 11.16
N SER A 175 26.60 4.86 10.59
CA SER A 175 26.39 4.84 9.14
C SER A 175 27.25 5.96 8.52
N THR A 176 28.33 5.60 7.85
CA THR A 176 29.10 6.52 7.00
C THR A 176 28.39 6.78 5.66
N LYS A 177 27.12 6.36 5.53
CA LYS A 177 26.28 6.49 4.33
C LYS A 177 25.08 7.40 4.57
N GLU A 178 25.25 8.47 5.35
CA GLU A 178 24.37 9.64 5.21
C GLU A 178 24.62 10.24 3.82
N PRO A 179 23.62 10.32 2.92
CA PRO A 179 23.76 11.20 1.78
C PRO A 179 23.80 12.62 2.32
N ALA A 180 24.85 13.35 1.96
CA ALA A 180 25.09 14.74 2.33
C ALA A 180 23.80 15.59 2.28
N GLU A 181 23.67 16.46 3.29
CA GLU A 181 22.55 17.41 3.49
C GLU A 181 22.10 18.15 2.23
#